data_AF-A0A9D6NKF3-F1
#
_entry.id   AF-A0A9D6NKF3-F1
#
_cell.length_a   1.000
_cell.length_b   1.000
_cell.length_c   1.000
_cell.angle_alpha   90.00
_cell.angle_beta   90.00
_cell.angle_gamma   90.00
#
_symmetry.space_group_name_H-M   'P 1'
#
loop_
_entity.id
_entity.type
_entity.pdbx_description
1 polymer ?
#
loop_
_entity_poly.entity_id
_entity_poly.type
_entity_poly.pdbx_seq_one_letter_code
_entity_poly.pdbx_strand_id
1 'polypeptide(L)'
;MERDGWFDRKGLDLYRTEFLASHPAWRKAAEDGRISPEELMAQHEKIIVKLRKLEPLLGRRAHEELTEILLEYEVMVNMALACQEAEIPGFLTLTGSQPPSSSSTVTR
;
A
#
# COMPACT_ATOMS: atom_id res chain seq x y z
N MET A 1 -26.63 -7.22 -3.71
CA MET A 1 -25.63 -6.72 -2.75
C MET A 1 -25.37 -5.28 -3.11
N GLU A 2 -25.50 -4.37 -2.13
CA GLU A 2 -25.10 -2.98 -2.27
C GLU A 2 -23.59 -2.94 -2.58
N ARG A 3 -23.16 -2.10 -3.52
CA ARG A 3 -21.72 -1.98 -3.82
C ARG A 3 -21.10 -1.17 -2.68
N ASP A 4 -20.21 -1.80 -1.91
CA ASP A 4 -19.42 -1.07 -0.91
C ASP A 4 -18.56 -0.02 -1.63
N GLY A 5 -18.66 1.23 -1.16
CA GLY A 5 -17.85 2.31 -1.69
C GLY A 5 -16.38 2.07 -1.40
N TRP A 6 -15.48 2.55 -2.27
CA TRP A 6 -14.05 2.36 -2.02
C TRP A 6 -13.56 3.19 -0.84
N PHE A 7 -14.15 4.36 -0.58
CA PHE A 7 -13.70 5.34 0.43
C PHE A 7 -14.78 5.68 1.47
N ASP A 8 -15.76 4.80 1.66
CA ASP A 8 -16.84 4.97 2.64
C ASP A 8 -16.54 4.28 3.99
N ARG A 9 -15.27 3.87 4.19
CA ARG A 9 -14.79 3.05 5.32
C ARG A 9 -15.39 1.64 5.40
N LYS A 10 -16.07 1.17 4.37
CA LYS A 10 -16.59 -0.20 4.26
C LYS A 10 -15.86 -1.02 3.18
N GLY A 11 -15.23 -0.35 2.21
CA GLY A 11 -14.40 -0.95 1.16
C GLY A 11 -12.90 -0.86 1.41
N LEU A 12 -12.18 -0.22 0.49
CA LEU A 12 -10.70 -0.22 0.42
C LEU A 12 -10.04 0.17 1.73
N ASP A 13 -10.57 1.20 2.40
CA ASP A 13 -10.03 1.72 3.66
C ASP A 13 -10.10 0.68 4.80
N LEU A 14 -11.14 -0.16 4.81
CA LEU A 14 -11.31 -1.19 5.84
C LEU A 14 -10.31 -2.33 5.64
N TYR A 15 -10.13 -2.76 4.39
CA TYR A 15 -9.35 -3.95 4.07
C TYR A 15 -7.86 -3.67 3.82
N ARG A 16 -7.45 -2.40 3.68
CA ARG A 16 -6.06 -2.04 3.34
C ARG A 16 -5.04 -2.61 4.31
N THR A 17 -5.26 -2.44 5.61
CA THR A 17 -4.33 -2.89 6.65
C THR A 17 -4.16 -4.40 6.66
N GLU A 18 -5.28 -5.14 6.60
CA GLU A 18 -5.26 -6.60 6.58
C GLU A 18 -4.65 -7.14 5.28
N PHE A 19 -4.97 -6.50 4.15
CA PHE A 19 -4.38 -6.86 2.86
C PHE A 19 -2.87 -6.70 2.90
N LEU A 20 -2.34 -5.56 3.36
CA LEU A 20 -0.91 -5.35 3.49
C LEU A 20 -0.27 -6.35 4.47
N ALA A 21 -0.87 -6.56 5.64
CA ALA A 21 -0.35 -7.50 6.64
C ALA A 21 -0.23 -8.94 6.12
N SER A 22 -1.16 -9.37 5.25
CA SER A 22 -1.15 -10.70 4.63
C SER A 22 -0.40 -10.75 3.30
N HIS A 23 -0.07 -9.62 2.68
CA HIS A 23 0.50 -9.59 1.33
C HIS A 23 1.98 -10.05 1.33
N PRO A 24 2.33 -11.14 0.62
CA PRO A 24 3.66 -11.75 0.72
C PRO A 24 4.82 -10.80 0.40
N ALA A 25 4.67 -9.98 -0.65
CA ALA A 25 5.72 -9.03 -1.03
C ALA A 25 5.88 -7.90 0.00
N TRP A 26 4.80 -7.51 0.67
CA TRP A 26 4.85 -6.45 1.68
C TRP A 26 5.49 -6.97 2.98
N ARG A 27 5.11 -8.17 3.42
CA ARG A 27 5.76 -8.81 4.58
C ARG A 27 7.26 -8.98 4.37
N LYS A 28 7.67 -9.47 3.19
CA LYS A 28 9.08 -9.64 2.87
C LYS A 28 9.83 -8.31 2.93
N ALA A 29 9.28 -7.26 2.33
CA ALA A 29 9.87 -5.92 2.40
C ALA A 29 9.96 -5.38 3.84
N ALA A 30 8.95 -5.66 4.68
CA ALA A 30 8.94 -5.26 6.08
C ALA A 30 9.98 -6.04 6.92
N GLU A 31 10.21 -7.32 6.60
CA GLU A 31 11.25 -8.16 7.22
C GLU A 31 12.67 -7.73 6.79
N ASP A 32 12.85 -7.48 5.49
CA ASP A 32 14.15 -7.11 4.90
C ASP A 32 14.49 -5.62 5.15
N GLY A 33 13.52 -4.82 5.60
CA GLY A 33 13.67 -3.38 5.85
C GLY A 33 13.91 -2.54 4.60
N ARG A 34 13.78 -3.12 3.41
CA ARG A 34 14.03 -2.48 2.11
C ARG A 34 13.18 -3.14 1.03
N ILE A 35 12.84 -2.36 0.00
CA ILE A 35 12.21 -2.86 -1.22
C ILE A 35 13.24 -2.75 -2.34
N SER A 36 13.57 -3.87 -2.98
CA SER A 36 14.45 -3.87 -4.15
C SER A 36 13.71 -3.42 -5.43
N PRO A 37 14.43 -2.88 -6.44
CA PRO A 37 13.84 -2.58 -7.74
C PRO A 37 13.14 -3.78 -8.36
N GLU A 38 13.70 -4.98 -8.23
CA GLU A 38 13.13 -6.22 -8.77
C GLU A 38 11.79 -6.58 -8.10
N GLU A 39 11.67 -6.38 -6.79
CA GLU A 39 10.42 -6.61 -6.05
C GLU A 39 9.33 -5.62 -6.44
N LEU A 40 9.71 -4.36 -6.64
CA LEU A 40 8.80 -3.33 -7.13
C LEU A 40 8.31 -3.68 -8.55
N MET A 41 9.21 -4.06 -9.45
CA MET A 41 8.86 -4.46 -10.82
C MET A 41 7.98 -5.72 -10.83
N ALA A 42 8.26 -6.70 -9.97
CA ALA A 42 7.42 -7.89 -9.85
C ALA A 42 6.00 -7.54 -9.35
N GLN A 43 5.86 -6.56 -8.47
CA GLN A 43 4.55 -6.09 -8.05
C GLN A 43 3.83 -5.29 -9.16
N HIS A 44 4.56 -4.48 -9.90
CA HIS A 44 4.04 -3.76 -11.06
C HIS A 44 3.49 -4.71 -12.13
N GLU A 45 4.20 -5.78 -12.47
CA GLU A 45 3.72 -6.79 -13.42
C GLU A 45 2.42 -7.46 -12.95
N LYS A 46 2.26 -7.73 -11.65
CA LYS A 46 1.00 -8.27 -11.11
C LYS A 46 -0.17 -7.31 -11.32
N ILE A 47 0.06 -6.00 -11.21
CA ILE A 47 -0.96 -4.98 -11.48
C ILE A 47 -1.30 -4.98 -12.98
N ILE A 48 -0.30 -4.99 -13.87
CA ILE A 48 -0.52 -5.07 -15.33
C ILE A 48 -1.36 -6.30 -15.71
N VAL A 49 -1.03 -7.47 -15.17
CA VAL A 49 -1.78 -8.71 -15.43
C VAL A 49 -3.24 -8.59 -14.96
N LYS A 50 -3.50 -7.92 -13.83
CA LYS A 50 -4.86 -7.67 -13.34
C LYS A 50 -5.60 -6.67 -14.24
N LEU A 51 -4.94 -5.59 -14.66
CA LEU A 51 -5.50 -4.57 -15.54
C LEU A 51 -5.84 -5.14 -16.91
N ARG A 52 -4.95 -5.94 -17.53
CA ARG A 52 -5.22 -6.62 -18.81
C ARG A 52 -6.48 -7.50 -18.77
N LYS A 53 -6.77 -8.11 -17.62
CA LYS A 53 -7.99 -8.92 -17.42
C LYS A 53 -9.22 -8.06 -17.19
N LEU A 54 -9.06 -6.91 -16.54
CA LEU A 54 -10.15 -5.99 -16.23
C LEU A 54 -10.56 -5.16 -17.44
N GLU A 55 -9.59 -4.70 -18.23
CA GLU A 55 -9.76 -3.82 -19.39
C GLU A 55 -10.90 -4.21 -20.35
N PRO A 56 -11.01 -5.48 -20.83
CA PRO A 56 -12.09 -5.86 -21.73
C PRO A 56 -13.48 -5.89 -21.08
N LEU A 57 -13.56 -5.83 -19.74
CA LEU A 57 -14.82 -5.78 -18.99
C LEU A 57 -15.33 -4.34 -18.81
N LEU A 58 -14.52 -3.34 -19.18
CA LEU A 58 -14.86 -1.94 -19.04
C LEU A 58 -15.54 -1.41 -20.30
N GLY A 59 -16.64 -0.68 -20.13
CA GLY A 59 -17.16 0.17 -21.19
C GLY A 59 -16.26 1.39 -21.39
N ARG A 60 -16.35 2.04 -22.56
CA ARG A 60 -15.51 3.20 -22.96
C ARG A 60 -15.32 4.23 -21.85
N ARG A 61 -16.41 4.74 -21.27
CA ARG A 61 -16.32 5.74 -20.20
C ARG A 61 -15.57 5.23 -18.97
N ALA A 62 -15.84 4.00 -18.54
CA ALA A 62 -15.16 3.43 -17.38
C ALA A 62 -13.67 3.16 -17.65
N HIS A 63 -13.32 2.83 -18.89
CA HIS A 63 -11.94 2.69 -19.35
C HIS A 63 -11.19 4.03 -19.30
N GLU A 64 -11.79 5.09 -19.85
CA GLU A 64 -11.22 6.45 -19.84
C GLU A 64 -10.97 6.94 -18.40
N GLU A 65 -11.97 6.83 -17.53
CA GLU A 65 -11.88 7.24 -16.11
C GLU A 65 -10.83 6.41 -15.35
N LEU A 66 -10.79 5.09 -15.56
CA LEU A 66 -9.77 4.25 -14.92
C LEU A 66 -8.36 4.59 -15.43
N THR A 67 -8.22 4.92 -16.72
CA THR A 67 -6.94 5.32 -17.31
C THR A 67 -6.42 6.59 -16.65
N GLU A 68 -7.28 7.61 -16.49
CA GLU A 68 -6.92 8.85 -15.80
C GLU A 68 -6.51 8.60 -14.34
N ILE A 69 -7.27 7.76 -13.61
CA ILE A 69 -6.91 7.36 -12.23
C ILE A 69 -5.54 6.70 -12.19
N LEU A 70 -5.24 5.77 -13.10
CA LEU A 70 -3.94 5.08 -13.14
C LEU A 70 -2.78 6.05 -13.42
N LEU A 71 -2.99 7.05 -14.28
CA LEU A 71 -1.98 8.08 -14.55
C LEU A 71 -1.73 8.96 -13.31
N GLU A 72 -2.77 9.37 -12.58
CA GLU A 72 -2.63 10.10 -11.32
C GLU A 72 -1.91 9.27 -10.25
N TYR A 73 -2.18 7.97 -10.18
CA TYR A 73 -1.43 7.05 -9.32
C TYR A 73 0.06 7.00 -9.68
N GLU A 74 0.39 6.97 -10.97
CA GLU A 74 1.78 6.99 -11.44
C GLU A 74 2.48 8.30 -11.06
N VAL A 75 1.81 9.45 -11.22
CA VAL A 75 2.32 10.75 -10.75
C VAL A 75 2.61 10.71 -9.26
N MET A 76 1.67 10.23 -8.43
CA MET A 76 1.86 10.11 -6.98
C MET A 76 3.05 9.22 -6.62
N VAL A 77 3.23 8.08 -7.29
CA VAL A 77 4.37 7.17 -7.06
C VAL A 77 5.69 7.87 -7.39
N ASN A 78 5.78 8.54 -8.54
CA ASN A 78 6.98 9.27 -8.95
C ASN A 78 7.29 10.44 -7.99
N MET A 79 6.25 11.14 -7.50
CA MET A 79 6.41 12.17 -6.46
C MET A 79 6.93 11.57 -5.15
N ALA A 80 6.43 10.41 -4.71
CA ALA A 80 6.89 9.74 -3.50
C ALA A 80 8.36 9.28 -3.61
N LEU A 81 8.77 8.76 -4.77
CA LEU A 81 10.16 8.39 -5.05
C LEU A 81 11.08 9.61 -5.01
N ALA A 82 10.71 10.69 -5.70
CA ALA A 82 11.47 11.94 -5.70
C ALA A 82 11.52 12.59 -4.30
N CYS A 83 10.46 12.45 -3.50
CA CYS A 83 10.40 12.95 -2.13
C CYS A 83 11.33 12.18 -1.18
N GLN A 84 11.59 10.89 -1.41
CA GLN A 84 12.53 10.12 -0.58
C GLN A 84 14.00 10.51 -0.80
N GLU A 85 14.36 11.05 -1.97
CA GLU A 85 15.70 11.59 -2.25
C GLU A 85 15.90 12.97 -1.60
N ALA A 86 14.81 13.66 -1.22
CA ALA A 86 14.83 14.84 -0.39
C ALA A 86 14.68 14.42 1.09
N GLU A 87 15.80 14.27 1.82
CA GLU A 87 15.86 13.85 3.23
C GLU A 87 14.62 14.22 4.08
N ILE A 88 13.76 13.24 4.40
CA ILE A 88 12.78 13.36 5.49
C ILE A 88 13.13 12.36 6.60
N PRO A 89 13.67 12.80 7.74
CA PRO A 89 13.88 11.93 8.88
C PRO A 89 12.53 11.56 9.52
N GLY A 90 12.19 10.26 9.58
CA GLY A 90 11.09 9.77 10.42
C GLY A 90 10.09 8.77 9.83
N PHE A 91 10.29 8.24 8.62
CA PHE A 91 9.32 7.29 8.03
C PHE A 91 9.34 5.86 8.64
N LEU A 92 10.29 5.54 9.53
CA LEU A 92 10.42 4.21 10.14
C LEU A 92 9.76 4.05 11.54
N THR A 93 8.91 4.97 12.00
CA THR A 93 8.25 4.87 13.31
C THR A 93 6.74 4.62 13.25
N LEU A 94 6.30 3.58 12.52
CA LEU A 94 4.93 3.04 12.64
C LEU A 94 4.86 1.54 12.93
N THR A 95 5.95 0.94 13.42
CA THR A 95 5.96 -0.43 13.97
C THR A 95 6.60 -0.46 15.35
N GLY A 96 6.08 0.36 16.26
CA GLY A 96 6.47 0.38 17.67
C GLY A 96 5.29 0.06 18.58
N SER A 97 4.77 -1.16 18.56
CA SER A 97 3.97 -1.66 19.68
C SER A 97 4.90 -1.79 20.89
N GLN A 98 4.89 -0.81 21.79
CA GLN A 98 5.48 -0.94 23.12
C GLN A 98 4.76 -2.09 23.86
N PRO A 99 5.46 -3.13 24.35
CA PRO A 99 4.90 -3.98 25.38
C PRO A 99 4.82 -3.17 26.69
N PRO A 100 3.80 -3.37 27.53
CA PRO A 100 3.70 -2.65 28.80
C PRO A 100 4.85 -3.07 29.71
N SER A 101 5.75 -2.13 30.00
CA SER A 101 6.78 -2.27 31.02
C SER A 101 6.12 -2.52 32.38
N SER A 102 6.18 -3.77 32.84
CA SER A 102 5.84 -4.14 34.21
C SER A 102 7.03 -3.78 35.10
N SER A 103 6.97 -2.65 35.81
CA SER A 103 7.87 -2.38 36.93
C SER A 103 7.04 -2.31 38.21
N SER A 104 6.97 -3.44 38.92
CA SER A 104 6.58 -3.47 40.33
C SER A 104 7.71 -2.85 41.15
N THR A 105 7.50 -1.65 41.67
CA THR A 105 8.35 -1.08 42.71
C THR A 105 8.08 -1.81 44.01
N VAL A 106 9.01 -2.68 44.42
CA VAL A 106 9.08 -3.21 45.79
C VAL A 106 9.65 -2.11 46.68
N THR A 107 8.79 -1.59 47.56
CA THR A 107 9.16 -0.70 48.66
C THR A 107 10.05 -1.43 49.65
N ARG A 108 11.14 -0.79 50.08
CA ARG A 108 11.88 -1.17 51.28
C ARG A 108 12.00 0.03 52.20
#